data_AF-L2GXD0-F1
#
_entry.id   AF-L2GXD0-F1
#
_cell.length_a   1.000
_cell.length_b   1.000
_cell.length_c   1.000
_cell.angle_alpha   90.00
_cell.angle_beta   90.00
_cell.angle_gamma   90.00
#
_symmetry.space_group_name_H-M   'P 1'
#
loop_
_entity.id
_entity.type
_entity.pdbx_description
1 polymer ?
#
loop_
_entity_poly.entity_id
_entity_poly.type
_entity_poly.pdbx_seq_one_letter_code
_entity_poly.pdbx_strand_id
1 'polypeptide(L)'
;SETQLPFILKRRQFLALLSFAMTIHKSQGQSFDKVGVYLHSPVLVHGQLYVALSRVRYANGLRVYVADNGDQGKHENDKVYTRNVVYNELLE
;
A
#
# COMPACT_ATOMS: atom_id res chain seq x y z
N SER A 1 7.08 -1.05 25.93
CA SER A 1 8.03 -2.05 26.48
C SER A 1 9.12 -2.30 25.47
N GLU A 2 10.25 -1.61 25.61
CA GLU A 2 11.45 -1.99 24.86
C GLU A 2 11.91 -3.35 25.40
N THR A 3 11.83 -4.39 24.58
CA THR A 3 12.48 -5.67 24.86
C THR A 3 13.99 -5.43 24.89
N GLN A 4 14.53 -5.14 26.08
CA GLN A 4 15.96 -5.06 26.31
C GLN A 4 16.55 -6.47 26.25
N LEU A 5 16.89 -6.91 25.04
CA LEU A 5 17.60 -8.16 24.84
C LEU A 5 19.02 -8.00 25.41
N PRO A 6 19.55 -9.00 26.15
CA PRO A 6 20.89 -8.92 26.75
C PRO A 6 22.03 -9.04 25.72
N PHE A 7 21.73 -8.89 24.43
CA PHE A 7 22.68 -9.01 23.33
C PHE A 7 22.26 -8.15 22.14
N ILE A 8 23.24 -7.82 21.28
CA ILE A 8 23.00 -7.16 20.01
C ILE A 8 22.54 -8.20 18.99
N LEU A 9 21.29 -8.09 18.54
CA LEU A 9 20.76 -8.95 17.50
C LEU A 9 21.37 -8.58 16.14
N LYS A 10 22.21 -9.47 15.59
CA LYS A 10 22.80 -9.33 14.26
C LYS A 10 22.04 -10.19 13.26
N ARG A 11 21.58 -9.59 12.15
CA ARG A 11 20.88 -10.30 11.07
C ARG A 11 21.86 -10.63 9.94
N ARG A 12 21.95 -11.92 9.58
CA ARG A 12 22.66 -12.39 8.38
C ARG A 12 21.66 -13.13 7.50
N GLN A 13 21.33 -12.56 6.34
CA GLN A 13 20.36 -13.07 5.37
C GLN A 13 20.89 -12.78 3.96
N PHE A 14 20.51 -13.57 2.97
CA PHE A 14 20.75 -13.21 1.56
C PHE A 14 19.96 -11.94 1.21
N LEU A 15 20.58 -11.06 0.41
CA LEU A 15 19.97 -9.82 -0.11
C LEU A 15 19.03 -10.10 -1.29
N ALA A 16 18.18 -11.11 -1.16
CA ALA A 16 17.19 -11.49 -2.15
C ALA A 16 15.86 -11.82 -1.47
N LEU A 17 14.77 -11.25 -1.98
CA LEU A 17 13.41 -11.59 -1.62
C LEU A 17 12.66 -11.91 -2.91
N LEU A 18 12.04 -13.09 -2.98
CA LEU A 18 11.10 -13.41 -4.04
C LEU A 18 9.81 -12.63 -3.75
N SER A 19 9.54 -11.56 -4.49
CA SER A 19 8.32 -10.76 -4.29
C SER A 19 7.50 -10.60 -5.56
N PHE A 20 6.53 -11.50 -5.77
CA PHE A 20 5.42 -11.23 -6.70
C PHE A 20 4.45 -10.20 -6.14
N ALA A 21 4.37 -10.10 -4.81
CA ALA A 21 3.62 -9.09 -4.09
C ALA A 21 4.53 -8.44 -3.05
N MET A 22 4.40 -7.13 -2.88
CA MET A 22 5.11 -6.37 -1.86
C MET A 22 4.14 -5.40 -1.20
N THR A 23 4.45 -4.98 0.03
CA THR A 23 3.66 -3.97 0.70
C THR A 23 3.89 -2.60 0.04
N ILE A 24 2.89 -1.72 0.14
CA ILE A 24 2.96 -0.36 -0.41
C ILE A 24 4.19 0.39 0.13
N HIS A 25 4.48 0.27 1.43
CA HIS A 25 5.66 0.87 2.05
C HIS A 25 6.97 0.36 1.41
N LYS A 26 7.06 -0.92 1.06
CA LYS A 26 8.26 -1.48 0.41
C LYS A 26 8.39 -1.03 -1.04
N SER A 27 7.28 -0.73 -1.71
CA SER A 27 7.28 -0.21 -3.09
C SER A 27 7.71 1.25 -3.21
N GLN A 28 7.79 2.00 -2.11
CA GLN A 28 8.15 3.42 -2.11
C GLN A 28 9.54 3.63 -2.75
N GLY A 29 9.62 4.58 -3.68
CA GLY A 29 10.85 4.87 -4.43
C GLY A 29 11.09 3.95 -5.63
N GLN A 30 10.25 2.93 -5.86
CA GLN A 30 10.33 2.06 -7.02
C GLN A 30 9.35 2.49 -8.11
N SER A 31 9.61 2.10 -9.35
CA SER A 31 8.71 2.28 -10.50
C SER A 31 8.51 0.94 -11.20
N PHE A 32 7.29 0.67 -11.63
CA PHE A 32 6.92 -0.57 -12.31
C PHE A 32 6.10 -0.27 -13.56
N ASP A 33 6.21 -1.14 -14.56
CA ASP A 33 5.40 -1.03 -15.79
C ASP A 33 3.95 -1.44 -15.56
N LYS A 34 3.71 -2.43 -14.70
CA LYS A 34 2.38 -2.95 -14.35
C LYS A 34 2.30 -3.27 -12.86
N VAL A 35 1.22 -2.86 -12.21
CA VAL A 35 0.94 -3.12 -10.79
C VAL A 35 -0.53 -3.46 -10.58
N GLY A 36 -0.75 -4.53 -9.81
CA GLY A 36 -2.03 -4.79 -9.15
C GLY A 36 -1.97 -4.30 -7.71
N VAL A 37 -2.88 -3.38 -7.34
CA VAL A 37 -3.05 -2.93 -5.96
C VAL A 37 -4.23 -3.68 -5.36
N TYR A 38 -3.96 -4.48 -4.32
CA TYR A 38 -4.98 -5.22 -3.59
C TYR A 38 -5.22 -4.57 -2.22
N LEU A 39 -6.41 -4.02 -2.02
CA LEU A 39 -6.84 -3.38 -0.78
C LEU A 39 -7.83 -4.30 -0.05
N HIS A 40 -7.31 -5.18 0.80
CA HIS A 40 -8.13 -6.02 1.67
C HIS A 40 -8.84 -5.21 2.75
N SER A 41 -8.19 -4.16 3.23
CA SER A 41 -8.72 -3.20 4.22
C SER A 41 -8.40 -1.78 3.75
N PRO A 42 -9.08 -0.75 4.29
CA PRO A 42 -8.73 0.63 3.99
C PRO A 42 -7.26 0.95 4.30
N VAL A 43 -6.70 1.93 3.58
CA VAL A 43 -5.35 2.42 3.87
C VAL A 43 -5.32 3.09 5.24
N LEU A 44 -4.23 2.88 5.98
CA LEU A 44 -4.14 3.29 7.39
C LEU A 44 -3.44 4.65 7.57
N VAL A 45 -2.61 5.04 6.59
CA VAL A 45 -1.73 6.20 6.71
C VAL A 45 -1.94 7.17 5.57
N HIS A 46 -1.76 8.46 5.86
CA HIS A 46 -1.76 9.50 4.85
C HIS A 46 -0.76 9.22 3.72
N GLY A 47 -1.16 9.51 2.48
CA GLY A 47 -0.33 9.34 1.30
C GLY A 47 -0.09 7.89 0.89
N GLN A 48 -0.52 6.88 1.67
CA GLN A 48 -0.27 5.47 1.36
C GLN A 48 -0.95 5.05 0.05
N LEU A 49 -2.20 5.44 -0.16
CA LEU A 49 -2.89 5.17 -1.42
C LEU A 49 -2.19 5.87 -2.60
N TYR A 50 -1.77 7.12 -2.41
CA TYR A 50 -1.01 7.86 -3.42
C TYR A 50 0.32 7.19 -3.76
N VAL A 51 1.06 6.70 -2.76
CA VAL A 51 2.31 5.95 -2.97
C VAL A 51 2.03 4.74 -3.86
N ALA A 52 0.99 3.96 -3.60
CA ALA A 52 0.64 2.78 -4.40
C ALA A 52 0.32 3.14 -5.86
N LEU A 53 -0.55 4.14 -6.07
CA LEU A 53 -1.01 4.55 -7.40
C LEU A 53 0.12 5.19 -8.24
N SER A 54 1.03 5.91 -7.59
CA SER A 54 2.17 6.58 -8.25
C SER A 54 3.32 5.64 -8.64
N ARG A 55 3.23 4.34 -8.33
CA ARG A 55 4.28 3.39 -8.72
C ARG A 55 4.27 3.03 -10.22
N VAL A 56 3.22 3.40 -10.95
CA VAL A 56 3.05 3.11 -12.38
C VAL A 56 3.07 4.41 -13.18
N ARG A 57 3.69 4.37 -14.36
CA ARG A 57 3.78 5.53 -15.26
C ARG A 57 2.49 5.81 -16.03
N TYR A 58 1.76 4.76 -16.41
CA TYR A 58 0.58 4.84 -17.27
C TYR A 58 -0.62 4.15 -16.62
N ALA A 59 -1.81 4.75 -16.77
CA ALA A 59 -3.03 4.24 -16.16
C ALA A 59 -3.38 2.81 -16.61
N ASN A 60 -3.03 2.42 -17.83
CA ASN A 60 -3.25 1.07 -18.36
C ASN A 60 -2.44 -0.03 -17.63
N GLY A 61 -1.34 0.35 -16.98
CA GLY A 61 -0.52 -0.55 -16.18
C GLY A 61 -1.03 -0.75 -14.75
N LEU A 62 -2.06 0.00 -14.35
CA LEU A 62 -2.59 -0.03 -12.99
C LEU A 62 -3.92 -0.77 -12.93
N ARG A 63 -4.04 -1.72 -12.01
CA ARG A 63 -5.33 -2.32 -11.63
C ARG A 63 -5.49 -2.26 -10.13
N VAL A 64 -6.66 -1.83 -9.67
CA VAL A 64 -6.98 -1.74 -8.23
C VAL A 64 -8.13 -2.68 -7.93
N TYR A 65 -7.95 -3.54 -6.94
CA TYR A 65 -8.99 -4.39 -6.38
C TYR A 65 -9.23 -3.96 -4.93
N VAL A 66 -10.48 -3.68 -4.59
CA VAL A 66 -10.90 -3.34 -3.22
C VAL A 66 -11.83 -4.45 -2.73
N ALA A 67 -11.47 -5.06 -1.61
CA ALA A 67 -12.32 -6.07 -0.97
C ALA A 67 -13.50 -5.38 -0.28
N ASP A 68 -14.68 -6.01 -0.38
CA ASP A 68 -15.91 -5.51 0.21
C ASP A 68 -16.00 -5.90 1.68
N ASN A 69 -15.79 -4.93 2.55
CA ASN A 69 -15.63 -5.14 3.98
C ASN A 69 -16.32 -4.02 4.79
N GLY A 70 -17.55 -3.60 4.46
CA GLY A 70 -18.38 -2.65 5.23
C GLY A 70 -17.88 -1.20 5.32
N ASP A 71 -16.57 -0.98 5.47
CA ASP A 71 -15.86 0.30 5.48
C ASP A 71 -15.38 0.74 4.09
N GLN A 72 -15.40 -0.18 3.13
CA GLN A 72 -14.97 -0.02 1.74
C GLN A 72 -15.63 -1.13 0.91
N GLY A 73 -15.62 -0.98 -0.41
CA GLY A 73 -16.20 -1.99 -1.31
C GLY A 73 -17.15 -1.37 -2.31
N LYS A 74 -18.21 -2.12 -2.63
CA LYS A 74 -19.22 -1.66 -3.58
C LYS A 74 -20.20 -0.70 -2.91
N HIS A 75 -20.42 0.45 -3.54
CA HIS A 75 -21.48 1.39 -3.20
C HIS A 75 -22.74 1.05 -3.99
N GLU A 76 -23.90 1.56 -3.54
CA GLU A 76 -25.23 1.40 -4.15
C GLU A 76 -25.30 1.69 -5.67
N ASN A 77 -24.34 2.45 -6.22
CA ASN A 77 -24.26 2.79 -7.64
C ASN A 77 -23.31 1.89 -8.46
N ASP A 78 -22.98 0.69 -7.95
CA ASP A 78 -21.95 -0.25 -8.47
C ASP A 78 -20.55 0.36 -8.60
N LYS A 79 -20.34 1.52 -7.96
CA LYS A 79 -19.04 2.18 -7.84
C LYS A 79 -18.26 1.56 -6.70
N VAL A 80 -16.96 1.37 -6.88
CA VAL A 80 -16.07 0.87 -5.82
C VAL A 80 -15.40 2.05 -5.12
N TYR A 81 -15.40 2.03 -3.79
CA TYR A 81 -14.75 3.06 -2.96
C TYR A 81 -13.87 2.44 -1.88
N THR A 82 -12.88 3.21 -1.43
CA THR A 82 -12.05 2.90 -0.26
C THR A 82 -11.93 4.17 0.58
N ARG A 83 -11.92 4.01 1.91
CA ARG A 83 -11.58 5.12 2.82
C ARG A 83 -10.10 5.47 2.64
N ASN A 84 -9.81 6.77 2.52
CA ASN A 84 -8.46 7.31 2.40
C ASN A 84 -8.19 8.23 3.59
N VAL A 85 -6.96 8.19 4.13
CA VAL A 85 -6.53 9.09 5.20
C VAL A 85 -5.85 10.31 4.56
N VAL A 86 -6.39 11.50 4.77
CA VAL A 86 -5.87 12.74 4.18
C VAL A 86 -5.64 13.79 5.27
N TYR A 87 -4.45 14.37 5.31
CA TYR A 87 -4.20 15.57 6.10
C TYR A 87 -4.61 16.78 5.28
N ASN A 88 -5.63 17.49 5.75
CA ASN A 88 -6.24 18.61 5.03
C ASN A 88 -5.27 19.79 4.87
N GLU A 89 -4.30 19.94 5.78
CA GLU A 89 -3.23 20.95 5.75
C GLU A 89 -2.37 20.89 4.48
N LEU A 90 -2.38 19.76 3.76
CA LEU A 90 -1.62 19.57 2.52
C LEU A 90 -2.45 19.81 1.26
N LEU A 91 -3.74 20.13 1.41
CA LEU A 91 -4.67 20.41 0.30
C LEU A 91 -4.93 21.91 0.10
N GLU A 92 -4.48 22.75 1.03
CA GLU A 92 -4.47 24.22 0.92
C GLU A 92 -3.23 24.71 0.15
#